data_AF-A0A059AL43-F1
#
_entry.id   AF-A0A059AL43-F1
#
_cell.length_a   1.000
_cell.length_b   1.000
_cell.length_c   1.000
_cell.angle_alpha   90.00
_cell.angle_beta   90.00
_cell.angle_gamma   90.00
#
_symmetry.space_group_name_H-M   'P 1'
#
loop_
_entity.id
_entity.type
_entity.pdbx_description
1 polymer ?
#
loop_
_entity_poly.entity_id
_entity_poly.type
_entity_poly.pdbx_seq_one_letter_code
_entity_poly.pdbx_strand_id
1 'polypeptide(L)'
;MQSVPVKFMRTHIKRSMQVVTIKHKNESWPAKLIKFPWDHGKLSGWFPFARATSVCEGDVCVFELTKRSPTVLEVSIFRNSDYT
;
A
#
# COMPACT_ATOMS: atom_id res chain seq x y z
N MET A 1 1.62 -3.56 -10.17
CA MET A 1 0.76 -3.91 -9.01
C MET A 1 1.67 -4.47 -7.93
N GLN A 2 1.54 -4.04 -6.68
CA GLN A 2 2.38 -4.52 -5.59
C GLN A 2 1.73 -5.72 -4.89
N SER A 3 2.49 -6.77 -4.58
CA SER A 3 1.98 -7.92 -3.82
C SER A 3 1.75 -7.54 -2.36
N VAL A 4 0.68 -8.05 -1.77
CA VAL A 4 0.29 -7.77 -0.37
C VAL A 4 0.36 -9.07 0.43
N PRO A 5 0.92 -9.07 1.66
CA PRO A 5 1.01 -10.28 2.48
C PRO A 5 -0.34 -10.95 2.72
N VAL A 6 -0.39 -12.27 2.58
CA VAL A 6 -1.62 -13.08 2.74
C VAL A 6 -2.29 -12.86 4.11
N LYS A 7 -1.48 -12.81 5.18
CA LYS A 7 -2.01 -12.56 6.53
C LYS A 7 -2.72 -11.20 6.64
N PHE A 8 -2.18 -10.18 5.97
CA PHE A 8 -2.80 -8.86 5.91
C PHE A 8 -4.14 -8.93 5.16
N MET A 9 -4.15 -9.57 3.98
CA MET A 9 -5.36 -9.73 3.16
C MET A 9 -6.46 -10.47 3.92
N ARG A 10 -6.13 -11.59 4.56
CA ARG A 10 -7.09 -12.39 5.33
C ARG A 10 -7.70 -11.62 6.50
N THR A 11 -6.91 -10.77 7.15
CA THR A 11 -7.33 -10.06 8.37
C THR A 11 -8.14 -8.79 8.05
N HIS A 12 -7.74 -8.05 7.01
CA HIS A 12 -8.24 -6.71 6.78
C HIS A 12 -9.14 -6.58 5.54
N ILE A 13 -9.10 -7.54 4.62
CA ILE A 13 -9.82 -7.47 3.34
C ILE A 13 -10.91 -8.54 3.28
N LYS A 14 -12.15 -8.09 3.51
CA LYS A 14 -13.34 -8.96 3.53
C LYS A 14 -14.00 -9.12 2.15
N ARG A 15 -13.85 -8.14 1.27
CA ARG A 15 -14.43 -8.13 -0.09
C ARG A 15 -13.36 -8.53 -1.12
N SER A 16 -13.79 -9.01 -2.28
CA SER A 16 -12.88 -9.33 -3.40
C SER A 16 -12.10 -8.11 -3.89
N MET A 17 -12.67 -6.91 -3.74
CA MET A 17 -12.02 -5.65 -4.06
C MET A 17 -12.43 -4.58 -3.05
N GLN A 18 -11.46 -3.74 -2.67
CA GLN A 18 -11.68 -2.62 -1.76
C GLN A 18 -10.88 -1.40 -2.25
N VAL A 19 -11.55 -0.26 -2.39
CA VAL A 19 -10.86 1.01 -2.64
C VAL A 19 -10.19 1.44 -1.34
N VAL A 20 -8.93 1.82 -1.44
CA VAL A 20 -8.12 2.30 -0.32
C VAL A 20 -7.42 3.59 -0.71
N THR A 21 -7.10 4.40 0.29
CA THR A 21 -6.26 5.59 0.11
C THR A 21 -4.86 5.27 0.60
N ILE A 22 -3.86 5.44 -0.27
CA ILE A 22 -2.46 5.50 0.13
C ILE A 22 -2.19 6.94 0.55
N LYS A 23 -1.68 7.17 1.75
CA LYS A 23 -1.36 8.49 2.28
C LYS A 23 0.12 8.57 2.60
N HIS A 24 0.78 9.65 2.22
CA HIS A 24 2.15 9.95 2.65
C HIS A 24 2.26 11.44 2.91
N LYS A 25 2.67 11.81 4.12
CA LYS A 25 2.71 13.20 4.58
C LYS A 25 1.34 13.88 4.35
N ASN A 26 1.30 14.91 3.50
CA ASN A 26 0.11 15.70 3.20
C ASN A 26 -0.58 15.28 1.89
N GLU A 27 -0.07 14.26 1.21
CA GLU A 27 -0.56 13.80 -0.09
C GLU A 27 -1.25 12.44 0.02
N SER A 28 -2.15 12.18 -0.93
CA SER A 28 -2.93 10.96 -0.95
C SER A 28 -3.28 10.51 -2.36
N TRP A 29 -3.23 9.20 -2.58
CA TRP A 29 -3.46 8.56 -3.86
C TRP A 29 -4.52 7.46 -3.73
N PRO A 30 -5.51 7.41 -4.63
CA PRO A 30 -6.47 6.32 -4.65
C PRO A 30 -5.81 5.04 -5.17
N ALA A 31 -6.10 3.93 -4.49
CA ALA A 31 -5.61 2.61 -4.83
C ALA A 31 -6.71 1.56 -4.63
N LYS A 32 -6.45 0.34 -5.08
CA LYS A 32 -7.37 -0.80 -4.91
C LYS A 32 -6.62 -1.98 -4.34
N LEU A 33 -7.12 -2.53 -3.24
CA LEU A 33 -6.74 -3.86 -2.76
C LEU A 33 -7.65 -4.89 -3.43
N ILE A 34 -7.04 -5.78 -4.18
CA ILE A 34 -7.71 -6.85 -4.92
C ILE A 34 -7.30 -8.17 -4.29
N LYS A 35 -8.30 -8.93 -3.84
CA LYS A 35 -8.16 -10.26 -3.24
C LYS A 35 -8.41 -11.31 -4.31
N PHE A 36 -7.42 -12.15 -4.52
CA PHE A 36 -7.43 -13.31 -5.42
C PHE A 36 -7.66 -14.61 -4.61
N PRO A 37 -7.84 -15.78 -5.28
CA PRO A 37 -7.86 -17.07 -4.61
C PRO A 37 -6.66 -17.29 -3.67
N TRP A 38 -6.83 -18.16 -2.67
CA TRP A 38 -5.85 -18.42 -1.61
C TRP A 38 -5.40 -17.17 -0.83
N ASP A 39 -6.27 -16.17 -0.72
CA ASP A 39 -6.03 -14.92 0.01
C ASP A 39 -4.83 -14.10 -0.52
N HIS A 40 -4.34 -14.38 -1.74
CA HIS A 40 -3.33 -13.55 -2.38
C HIS A 40 -3.88 -12.16 -2.65
N GLY A 41 -3.08 -11.12 -2.37
CA GLY A 41 -3.48 -9.74 -2.55
C GLY A 41 -2.60 -8.98 -3.50
N LYS A 42 -3.20 -8.09 -4.28
CA LYS A 42 -2.46 -7.04 -5.00
C LYS A 42 -3.00 -5.65 -4.69
N LEU A 43 -2.09 -4.72 -4.52
CA LEU A 43 -2.34 -3.29 -4.50
C LEU A 43 -2.18 -2.72 -5.92
N SER A 44 -3.30 -2.35 -6.51
CA SER A 44 -3.37 -1.60 -7.76
C SER A 44 -3.36 -0.09 -7.47
N GLY A 45 -2.83 0.72 -8.39
CA GLY A 45 -2.66 2.16 -8.17
C GLY A 45 -1.39 2.54 -7.40
N TRP A 46 -0.44 1.60 -7.24
CA TRP A 46 0.87 1.88 -6.63
C TRP A 46 1.74 2.83 -7.47
N PHE A 47 1.69 2.72 -8.81
CA PHE A 47 2.62 3.46 -9.68
C PHE A 47 2.53 4.99 -9.56
N PRO A 48 1.34 5.63 -9.52
CA PRO A 48 1.25 7.07 -9.28
C PRO A 48 1.91 7.52 -7.97
N PHE A 49 1.71 6.75 -6.89
CA PHE A 49 2.35 7.00 -5.60
C PHE A 49 3.88 6.88 -5.72
N ALA A 50 4.38 5.78 -6.28
CA ALA A 50 5.82 5.53 -6.37
C ALA A 50 6.53 6.60 -7.22
N ARG A 51 5.87 7.05 -8.30
CA ARG A 51 6.37 8.13 -9.15
C ARG A 51 6.39 9.48 -8.43
N ALA A 52 5.32 9.82 -7.70
CA ALA A 52 5.24 11.10 -6.99
C ALA A 52 6.22 11.19 -5.82
N THR A 53 6.48 10.05 -5.16
CA THR A 53 7.40 9.95 -4.02
C THR A 53 8.83 9.58 -4.41
N SER A 54 9.11 9.35 -5.70
CA SER A 54 10.42 8.91 -6.20
C SER A 54 10.97 7.70 -5.44
N VAL A 55 10.11 6.74 -5.09
CA VAL A 55 10.54 5.48 -4.46
C VAL A 55 11.33 4.67 -5.49
N CYS A 56 12.53 4.28 -5.10
CA CYS A 56 13.46 3.55 -5.95
C CYS A 56 13.73 2.15 -5.39
N GLU A 57 14.41 1.32 -6.19
CA GLU A 57 14.92 0.04 -5.70
C GLU A 57 15.85 0.25 -4.50
N GLY A 58 15.69 -0.59 -3.48
CA GLY A 58 16.39 -0.46 -2.20
C GLY A 58 15.63 0.32 -1.12
N ASP A 59 14.70 1.21 -1.49
CA ASP A 59 13.87 1.92 -0.51
C ASP A 59 12.87 0.96 0.16
N VAL A 60 12.64 1.16 1.46
CA VAL A 60 11.69 0.37 2.24
C VAL A 60 10.42 1.20 2.48
N CYS A 61 9.29 0.72 1.94
CA CYS A 61 7.97 1.30 2.19
C CYS A 61 7.22 0.49 3.24
N VAL A 62 6.91 1.10 4.38
CA VAL A 62 6.09 0.51 5.45
C VAL A 62 4.67 1.07 5.34
N PHE A 63 3.67 0.19 5.32
CA PHE A 63 2.26 0.55 5.21
C PHE A 63 1.55 0.30 6.53
N GLU A 64 0.96 1.34 7.11
CA GLU A 64 0.21 1.30 8.35
C GLU A 64 -1.28 1.53 8.08
N LEU A 65 -2.13 0.64 8.60
CA LEU A 65 -3.58 0.77 8.50
C LEU A 65 -4.10 1.74 9.58
N THR A 66 -4.26 3.01 9.23
CA THR A 66 -4.65 4.07 10.19
C THR A 66 -6.16 4.29 10.28
N LYS A 67 -6.90 3.99 9.21
CA LYS A 67 -8.37 4.00 9.20
C LYS A 67 -8.92 2.80 8.45
N ARG A 68 -10.04 2.25 8.92
CA ARG A 68 -10.68 1.08 8.29
C ARG A 68 -11.83 1.44 7.35
N SER A 69 -12.53 2.56 7.56
CA SER A 69 -13.66 2.99 6.73
C SER A 69 -13.80 4.52 6.69
N PRO A 70 -13.47 5.18 5.55
CA PRO A 70 -12.77 4.62 4.39
C PRO A 70 -11.38 4.12 4.78
N THR A 71 -10.87 3.12 4.07
CA THR A 71 -9.59 2.50 4.40
C THR A 71 -8.43 3.39 3.99
N VAL A 72 -7.54 3.69 4.94
CA VAL A 72 -6.35 4.51 4.72
C VAL A 72 -5.12 3.71 5.13
N LEU A 73 -4.16 3.61 4.21
CA LEU A 73 -2.83 3.07 4.42
C LEU A 73 -1.86 4.25 4.42
N GLU A 74 -1.36 4.61 5.59
CA GLU A 74 -0.29 5.60 5.73
C GLU A 74 1.05 4.94 5.43
N VAL A 75 1.87 5.59 4.60
CA VAL A 75 3.13 5.03 4.11
C VAL A 75 4.30 5.83 4.65
N SER A 76 5.17 5.14 5.35
CA SER A 76 6.49 5.62 5.76
C SER A 76 7.54 5.07 4.80
N ILE A 77 8.38 5.94 4.26
CA ILE A 77 9.43 5.58 3.30
C ILE A 77 10.77 5.76 4.02
N PHE A 78 11.54 4.68 4.12
CA PHE A 78 12.91 4.68 4.61
C PHE A 78 13.83 4.56 3.40
N ARG A 79 14.64 5.58 3.15
CA ARG A 79 15.46 5.61 1.94
C ARG A 79 16.71 4.79 2.15
N ASN A 80 17.13 4.06 1.12
CA ASN A 80 18.40 3.35 1.18
C ASN A 80 19.58 4.34 1.34
N SER A 81 19.47 5.53 0.75
CA SER A 81 20.47 6.60 0.87
C SER A 81 20.61 7.15 2.30
N ASP A 82 19.64 6.92 3.19
CA ASP A 82 19.73 7.40 4.58
C ASP A 82 20.76 6.59 5.39
N TYR A 83 21.22 5.46 4.86
CA TYR A 83 22.15 4.53 5.52
C TYR A 83 23.50 4.40 4.82
N THR A 84 23.75 5.21 3.78
CA THR A 84 25.01 5.29 3.02
C THR A 84 25.59 6.68 3.10
#